data_AF-A0A9P4LHS9-F1
#
_entry.id   AF-A0A9P4LHS9-F1
#
_cell.length_a   1.000
_cell.length_b   1.000
_cell.length_c   1.000
_cell.angle_alpha   90.00
_cell.angle_beta   90.00
_cell.angle_gamma   90.00
#
_symmetry.space_group_name_H-M   'P 1'
#
loop_
_entity.id
_entity.type
_entity.pdbx_description
1 polymer ?
#
loop_
_entity_poly.entity_id
_entity_poly.type
_entity_poly.pdbx_seq_one_letter_code
_entity_poly.pdbx_strand_id
1 'polypeptide(L)'
;MRLLRLDYSTRKWILEDFPPGERRIPLYATLSHTWGRDEDEVKFDDVIDGQRDFSDTGKAGYDKLRFCQGRVEEDGLRYFWIDTCCINKSDSSERQISLASMFYWYRRASRCYVYLADVSVGDGNDGASYEWEKAFSKSRWFKRGWTLQELLAPSHILFFSKEGRLLGSKEDLASTIGSMTKLPGSALRGLEMSRFSKEQRLSWAKGRVTKVPEDTAYCLIGIFEVELPVLYAEGAYDQRRAAAMARLNAAITDKKIGAGKAEDVVRIGGASWSDLSTLNGKHLRRLDLDLEEYCQWLLVDFPKKYEPAFGHAEAVKELSQIAGERMKALLANHNVRYNDLSDQGVTTTSWKQPWKRYRDKTATDQDRVQGLVENRWYWMNKNESSYTGTTAFRTLQDLMIWRGKWQK
;
A
#
# COMPACT_ATOMS: atom_id res chain seq x y z
N MET A 1 0.27 14.75 10.21
CA MET A 1 0.60 14.68 8.77
C MET A 1 -0.06 15.86 8.08
N ARG A 2 0.55 16.45 7.06
CA ARG A 2 -0.03 17.54 6.27
C ARG A 2 -0.27 17.06 4.85
N LEU A 3 -1.38 17.44 4.22
CA LEU A 3 -1.74 17.07 2.84
C LEU A 3 -2.01 18.31 2.01
N LEU A 4 -1.75 18.24 0.70
CA LEU A 4 -2.25 19.22 -0.26
C LEU A 4 -3.68 18.85 -0.66
N ARG A 5 -4.58 19.83 -0.55
CA ARG A 5 -5.98 19.74 -0.96
C ARG A 5 -6.20 20.52 -2.24
N LEU A 6 -6.89 19.90 -3.19
CA LEU A 6 -7.40 20.60 -4.36
C LEU A 6 -8.59 21.49 -3.97
N ASP A 7 -8.44 22.79 -4.18
CA ASP A 7 -9.51 23.77 -4.04
C ASP A 7 -10.03 24.22 -5.41
N TYR A 8 -11.12 23.60 -5.86
CA TYR A 8 -11.71 23.93 -7.16
C TYR A 8 -12.34 25.32 -7.22
N SER A 9 -12.74 25.89 -6.09
CA SER A 9 -13.39 27.21 -6.06
C SER A 9 -12.40 28.33 -6.38
N THR A 10 -11.19 28.21 -5.85
CA THR A 10 -10.11 29.18 -6.04
C THR A 10 -9.06 28.72 -7.03
N ARG A 11 -9.13 27.47 -7.48
CA ARG A 11 -8.11 26.77 -8.30
C ARG A 11 -6.72 26.80 -7.67
N LYS A 12 -6.65 26.59 -6.34
CA LYS A 12 -5.41 26.63 -5.56
C LYS A 12 -5.09 25.31 -4.88
N TRP A 13 -3.81 25.09 -4.62
CA TRP A 13 -3.36 24.02 -3.73
C TRP A 13 -3.32 24.56 -2.30
N ILE A 14 -4.07 23.94 -1.40
CA ILE A 14 -4.16 24.36 0.01
C ILE A 14 -3.55 23.28 0.89
N LEU A 15 -2.55 23.63 1.69
CA LEU A 15 -2.03 22.73 2.72
C LEU A 15 -3.04 22.62 3.87
N GLU A 16 -3.31 21.39 4.31
CA GLU A 16 -4.20 21.08 5.43
C GLU A 16 -3.53 20.11 6.40
N ASP A 17 -3.56 20.44 7.69
CA ASP A 17 -2.97 19.66 8.77
C ASP A 17 -3.94 18.62 9.36
N PHE A 18 -3.41 17.42 9.59
CA PHE A 18 -4.08 16.29 10.22
C PHE A 18 -3.24 15.82 11.42
N PRO A 19 -3.38 16.47 12.59
CA PRO A 19 -2.71 16.06 13.81
C PRO A 19 -3.26 14.71 14.33
N PRO A 20 -2.42 13.90 15.01
CA PRO A 20 -2.86 12.60 15.55
C PRO A 20 -4.04 12.76 16.52
N GLY A 21 -5.08 11.91 16.35
CA GLY A 21 -6.22 11.85 17.27
C GLY A 21 -7.29 12.93 17.10
N GLU A 22 -7.02 14.02 16.39
CA GLU A 22 -7.96 15.15 16.25
C GLU A 22 -8.83 15.07 15.00
N ARG A 23 -8.27 14.57 13.89
CA ARG A 23 -8.99 14.44 12.61
C ARG A 23 -8.69 13.12 11.94
N ARG A 24 -9.72 12.52 11.34
CA ARG A 24 -9.54 11.37 10.46
C ARG A 24 -8.83 11.82 9.18
N ILE A 25 -7.70 11.19 8.88
CA ILE A 25 -6.95 11.42 7.64
C ILE A 25 -7.85 10.98 6.45
N PRO A 26 -8.10 11.85 5.45
CA PRO A 26 -8.92 11.51 4.29
C PRO A 26 -8.22 10.47 3.40
N LEU A 27 -8.90 10.01 2.35
CA LEU A 27 -8.21 9.27 1.28
C LEU A 27 -7.30 10.25 0.52
N TYR A 28 -6.05 9.85 0.30
CA TYR A 28 -5.05 10.65 -0.41
C TYR A 28 -4.20 9.80 -1.33
N ALA A 29 -3.59 10.46 -2.32
CA ALA A 29 -2.50 9.90 -3.11
C ALA A 29 -1.14 10.37 -2.61
N THR A 30 -0.08 9.64 -2.93
CA THR A 30 1.30 10.10 -2.75
C THR A 30 1.97 10.29 -4.10
N LEU A 31 2.80 11.33 -4.23
CA LEU A 31 3.73 11.44 -5.35
C LEU A 31 5.11 10.98 -4.89
N SER A 32 5.67 10.02 -5.59
CA SER A 32 7.08 9.63 -5.48
C SER A 32 7.82 10.10 -6.73
N HIS A 33 8.93 10.81 -6.54
CA HIS A 33 9.71 11.39 -7.63
C HIS A 33 11.18 11.52 -7.24
N THR A 34 12.03 11.80 -8.22
CA THR A 34 13.40 12.26 -7.96
C THR A 34 13.46 13.77 -8.04
N TRP A 35 14.17 14.40 -7.10
CA TRP A 35 14.30 15.86 -7.07
C TRP A 35 15.02 16.37 -8.32
N GLY A 36 14.59 17.55 -8.77
CA GLY A 36 15.25 18.31 -9.82
C GLY A 36 16.46 19.09 -9.28
N ARG A 37 16.71 20.27 -9.84
CA ARG A 37 17.65 21.23 -9.24
C ARG A 37 17.00 21.82 -7.98
N ASP A 38 17.82 22.14 -6.97
CA ASP A 38 17.31 22.61 -5.67
C ASP A 38 16.55 23.96 -5.78
N GLU A 39 16.81 24.78 -6.81
CA GLU A 39 16.05 26.01 -7.15
C GLU A 39 14.69 25.76 -7.82
N ASP A 40 14.57 24.66 -8.58
CA ASP A 40 13.37 24.29 -9.33
C ASP A 40 12.37 23.51 -8.47
N GLU A 41 12.84 22.91 -7.37
CA GLU A 41 12.03 22.08 -6.49
C GLU A 41 11.02 22.92 -5.68
N VAL A 42 9.74 22.55 -5.75
CA VAL A 42 8.69 23.15 -4.90
C VAL A 42 8.84 22.64 -3.47
N LYS A 43 9.01 23.56 -2.52
CA LYS A 43 9.22 23.32 -1.09
C LYS A 43 7.99 23.73 -0.28
N PHE A 44 8.02 23.44 1.01
CA PHE A 44 6.94 23.80 1.94
C PHE A 44 6.62 25.30 1.91
N ASP A 45 7.67 26.14 1.99
CA ASP A 45 7.53 27.60 1.98
C ASP A 45 6.90 28.15 0.70
N ASP A 46 6.96 27.40 -0.41
CA ASP A 46 6.37 27.82 -1.67
C ASP A 46 4.84 27.73 -1.69
N VAL A 47 4.25 26.84 -0.88
CA VAL A 47 2.81 26.50 -0.91
C VAL A 47 2.07 26.80 0.38
N ILE A 48 2.78 27.12 1.47
CA ILE A 48 2.19 27.35 2.80
C ILE A 48 1.28 28.58 2.87
N ASP A 49 1.55 29.60 2.05
CA ASP A 49 0.73 30.81 2.00
C ASP A 49 -0.64 30.60 1.32
N GLY A 50 -0.85 29.43 0.70
CA GLY A 50 -2.06 29.09 -0.04
C GLY A 50 -2.33 30.02 -1.22
N GLN A 51 -1.30 30.69 -1.77
CA GLN A 51 -1.44 31.64 -2.87
C GLN A 51 -1.18 31.04 -4.25
N ARG A 52 -0.52 29.87 -4.32
CA ARG A 52 -0.20 29.20 -5.58
C ARG A 52 -1.44 28.57 -6.20
N ASP A 53 -1.70 28.92 -7.46
CA ASP A 53 -2.78 28.38 -8.25
C ASP A 53 -2.32 27.27 -9.20
N PHE A 54 -3.28 26.54 -9.76
CA PHE A 54 -3.04 25.40 -10.65
C PHE A 54 -2.26 25.75 -11.93
N SER A 55 -2.19 27.04 -12.30
CA SER A 55 -1.48 27.56 -13.48
C SER A 55 -0.09 28.11 -13.17
N ASP A 56 0.39 28.05 -11.93
CA ASP A 56 1.66 28.68 -11.54
C ASP A 56 2.88 28.03 -12.23
N THR A 57 3.56 28.77 -13.10
CA THR A 57 4.78 28.33 -13.81
C THR A 57 6.06 28.94 -13.25
N GLY A 58 6.03 29.53 -12.05
CA GLY A 58 7.17 30.23 -11.45
C GLY A 58 8.37 29.33 -11.11
N LYS A 59 8.16 28.01 -11.03
CA LYS A 59 9.18 26.98 -10.86
C LYS A 59 8.86 25.76 -11.71
N ALA A 60 9.87 25.13 -12.30
CA ALA A 60 9.70 23.89 -13.05
C ALA A 60 9.12 22.75 -12.19
N GLY A 61 9.39 22.76 -10.88
CA GLY A 61 8.79 21.81 -9.94
C GLY A 61 7.27 21.93 -9.79
N TYR A 62 6.60 22.96 -10.31
CA TYR A 62 5.13 22.97 -10.35
C TYR A 62 4.56 22.00 -11.40
N ASP A 63 5.36 21.58 -12.40
CA ASP A 63 4.91 20.60 -13.40
C ASP A 63 4.54 19.26 -12.75
N LYS A 64 5.33 18.80 -11.77
CA LYS A 64 5.02 17.58 -11.01
C LYS A 64 3.78 17.75 -10.12
N LEU A 65 3.51 18.96 -9.62
CA LEU A 65 2.30 19.25 -8.83
C LEU A 65 1.06 19.20 -9.72
N ARG A 66 1.10 19.83 -10.91
CA ARG A 66 0.05 19.74 -11.92
C ARG A 66 -0.18 18.32 -12.41
N PHE A 67 0.90 17.58 -12.69
CA PHE A 67 0.82 16.17 -13.04
C PHE A 67 0.10 15.37 -11.95
N CYS A 68 0.54 15.52 -10.69
CA CYS A 68 -0.07 14.82 -9.57
C CYS A 68 -1.53 15.23 -9.37
N GLN A 69 -1.84 16.52 -9.45
CA GLN A 69 -3.20 17.05 -9.44
C GLN A 69 -4.07 16.35 -10.48
N GLY A 70 -3.64 16.30 -11.74
CA GLY A 70 -4.42 15.67 -12.81
C GLY A 70 -4.68 14.18 -12.55
N ARG A 71 -3.72 13.45 -11.94
CA ARG A 71 -3.94 12.05 -11.53
C ARG A 71 -4.92 11.93 -10.37
N VAL A 72 -4.78 12.78 -9.37
CA VAL A 72 -5.67 12.85 -8.20
C VAL A 72 -7.12 13.12 -8.63
N GLU A 73 -7.31 14.07 -9.56
CA GLU A 73 -8.62 14.42 -10.12
C GLU A 73 -9.25 13.22 -10.87
N GLU A 74 -8.49 12.56 -11.74
CA GLU A 74 -8.98 11.39 -12.50
C GLU A 74 -9.34 10.20 -11.61
N ASP A 75 -8.59 9.97 -10.54
CA ASP A 75 -8.87 8.90 -9.57
C ASP A 75 -9.96 9.27 -8.55
N GLY A 76 -10.60 10.45 -8.70
CA GLY A 76 -11.68 10.92 -7.82
C GLY A 76 -11.22 11.24 -6.39
N LEU A 77 -9.92 11.53 -6.21
CA LEU A 77 -9.33 11.96 -4.96
C LEU A 77 -9.30 13.49 -4.88
N ARG A 78 -9.14 14.01 -3.67
CA ARG A 78 -9.00 15.47 -3.44
C ARG A 78 -7.70 15.85 -2.74
N TYR A 79 -7.06 14.88 -2.10
CA TYR A 79 -5.88 15.09 -1.28
C TYR A 79 -4.70 14.32 -1.85
N PHE A 80 -3.53 14.92 -1.76
CA PHE A 80 -2.28 14.25 -2.09
C PHE A 80 -1.13 14.73 -1.21
N TRP A 81 -0.08 13.92 -1.18
CA TRP A 81 1.09 14.13 -0.36
C TRP A 81 2.36 14.07 -1.21
N ILE A 82 3.24 15.05 -1.00
CA ILE A 82 4.56 15.12 -1.63
C ILE A 82 5.56 15.54 -0.56
N ASP A 83 6.60 14.73 -0.31
CA ASP A 83 7.58 14.94 0.76
C ASP A 83 8.23 16.34 0.74
N THR A 84 8.41 16.89 -0.45
CA THR A 84 9.13 18.16 -0.68
C THR A 84 8.37 19.38 -0.21
N CYS A 85 7.04 19.38 -0.30
CA CYS A 85 6.21 20.51 0.07
C CYS A 85 5.17 20.24 1.16
N CYS A 86 4.93 18.98 1.54
CA CYS A 86 4.07 18.63 2.67
C CYS A 86 4.82 18.52 4.01
N ILE A 87 6.16 18.46 3.99
CA ILE A 87 6.99 18.44 5.20
C ILE A 87 7.70 19.79 5.32
N ASN A 88 7.55 20.47 6.45
CA ASN A 88 8.42 21.57 6.83
C ASN A 88 9.80 21.01 7.21
N LYS A 89 10.72 20.97 6.25
CA LYS A 89 12.08 20.44 6.44
C LYS A 89 12.98 21.35 7.28
N SER A 90 12.56 22.60 7.52
CA SER A 90 13.24 23.58 8.38
C SER A 90 12.91 23.37 9.86
N ASP A 91 11.77 22.75 10.17
CA ASP A 91 11.43 22.28 11.51
C ASP A 91 12.06 20.89 11.73
N SER A 92 13.05 20.82 12.63
CA SER A 92 13.79 19.58 12.89
C SER A 92 12.92 18.52 13.58
N SER A 93 11.95 18.91 14.41
CA SER A 93 11.02 18.00 15.06
C SER A 93 10.01 17.44 14.05
N GLU A 94 9.42 18.30 13.21
CA GLU A 94 8.52 17.86 12.15
C GLU A 94 9.23 16.94 11.16
N ARG A 95 10.46 17.29 10.75
CA ARG A 95 11.26 16.48 9.83
C ARG A 95 11.54 15.09 10.40
N GLN A 96 11.92 14.98 11.67
CA GLN A 96 12.18 13.69 12.31
C GLN A 96 10.93 12.81 12.35
N ILE A 97 9.81 13.36 12.84
CA ILE A 97 8.53 12.67 12.92
C ILE A 97 8.10 12.22 11.52
N SER A 98 8.27 13.08 10.51
CA SER A 98 7.89 12.80 9.14
C SER A 98 8.71 11.67 8.54
N LEU A 99 10.04 11.71 8.67
CA LEU A 99 10.93 10.65 8.16
C LEU A 99 10.67 9.29 8.83
N ALA A 100 10.38 9.29 10.13
CA ALA A 100 9.97 8.07 10.84
C ALA A 100 8.59 7.54 10.38
N SER A 101 7.70 8.44 9.94
CA SER A 101 6.32 8.12 9.55
C SER A 101 6.11 7.84 8.06
N MET A 102 7.07 8.19 7.20
CA MET A 102 6.91 8.13 5.73
C MET A 102 6.45 6.77 5.23
N PHE A 103 7.05 5.67 5.71
CA PHE A 103 6.65 4.33 5.29
C PHE A 103 5.17 4.07 5.57
N TYR A 104 4.67 4.50 6.74
CA TYR A 104 3.27 4.37 7.13
C TYR A 104 2.36 5.23 6.25
N TRP A 105 2.77 6.45 5.92
CA TRP A 105 2.03 7.35 5.03
C TRP A 105 1.96 6.79 3.61
N TYR A 106 3.04 6.23 3.08
CA TYR A 106 3.02 5.55 1.78
C TYR A 106 2.15 4.29 1.81
N ARG A 107 2.22 3.49 2.88
CA ARG A 107 1.41 2.28 3.04
C ARG A 107 -0.09 2.56 3.07
N ARG A 108 -0.51 3.70 3.61
CA ARG A 108 -1.92 4.10 3.72
C ARG A 108 -2.46 4.91 2.55
N ALA A 109 -1.60 5.30 1.62
CA ALA A 109 -2.02 6.03 0.44
C ALA A 109 -2.98 5.16 -0.39
N SER A 110 -4.04 5.77 -0.91
CA SER A 110 -4.97 5.08 -1.83
C SER A 110 -4.33 4.79 -3.18
N ARG A 111 -3.41 5.67 -3.59
CA ARG A 111 -2.61 5.59 -4.81
C ARG A 111 -1.22 6.16 -4.54
N CYS A 112 -0.20 5.57 -5.16
CA CYS A 112 1.12 6.19 -5.26
C CYS A 112 1.44 6.37 -6.75
N TYR A 113 1.63 7.62 -7.16
CA TYR A 113 2.09 7.94 -8.50
C TYR A 113 3.60 8.09 -8.49
N VAL A 114 4.29 7.33 -9.33
CA VAL A 114 5.73 7.46 -9.51
C VAL A 114 5.97 8.24 -10.80
N TYR A 115 6.48 9.47 -10.67
CA TYR A 115 6.77 10.33 -11.81
C TYR A 115 8.26 10.27 -12.16
N LEU A 116 8.57 9.71 -13.33
CA LEU A 116 9.93 9.45 -13.79
C LEU A 116 10.38 10.51 -14.81
N ALA A 117 10.93 11.60 -14.32
CA ALA A 117 11.40 12.73 -15.14
C ALA A 117 12.55 12.36 -16.12
N ASP A 118 13.15 11.18 -15.99
CA ASP A 118 14.22 10.67 -16.84
C ASP A 118 13.82 9.51 -17.77
N VAL A 119 12.52 9.22 -17.86
CA VAL A 119 11.95 8.23 -18.79
C VAL A 119 11.01 8.96 -19.74
N SER A 120 11.27 8.85 -21.04
CA SER A 120 10.44 9.42 -22.09
C SER A 120 9.92 8.32 -23.00
N VAL A 121 8.69 8.47 -23.49
CA VAL A 121 8.05 7.50 -24.40
C VAL A 121 8.10 7.98 -25.87
N GLY A 122 8.52 9.23 -26.13
CA GLY A 122 8.51 9.84 -27.46
C GLY A 122 7.10 10.06 -28.04
N ASP A 123 7.00 10.80 -29.15
CA ASP A 123 5.72 11.15 -29.80
C ASP A 123 5.29 10.16 -30.89
N GLY A 124 5.99 9.04 -31.05
CA GLY A 124 5.81 8.12 -32.17
C GLY A 124 4.64 7.14 -32.00
N ASN A 125 3.67 7.25 -32.91
CA ASN A 125 2.73 6.18 -33.24
C ASN A 125 3.53 5.01 -33.85
N ASP A 126 3.33 3.79 -33.33
CA ASP A 126 3.78 2.51 -33.89
C ASP A 126 5.31 2.29 -34.05
N GLY A 127 5.99 1.89 -32.96
CA GLY A 127 7.34 1.28 -33.03
C GLY A 127 8.24 1.43 -31.79
N ALA A 128 7.94 2.37 -30.89
CA ALA A 128 8.79 2.76 -29.74
C ALA A 128 8.65 1.87 -28.48
N SER A 129 8.15 0.64 -28.61
CA SER A 129 7.75 -0.20 -27.46
C SER A 129 8.89 -0.57 -26.51
N TYR A 130 10.17 -0.54 -26.94
CA TYR A 130 11.30 -1.06 -26.14
C TYR A 130 12.26 0.01 -25.59
N GLU A 131 12.23 1.24 -26.12
CA GLU A 131 13.20 2.27 -25.71
C GLU A 131 12.89 2.84 -24.33
N TRP A 132 11.61 3.07 -24.04
CA TRP A 132 11.18 3.55 -22.73
C TRP A 132 11.43 2.49 -21.64
N GLU A 133 11.31 1.19 -21.93
CA GLU A 133 11.61 0.10 -20.96
C GLU A 133 13.09 0.09 -20.56
N LYS A 134 13.98 0.36 -21.53
CA LYS A 134 15.41 0.50 -21.28
C LYS A 134 15.71 1.74 -20.45
N ALA A 135 15.03 2.86 -20.71
CA ALA A 135 15.14 4.08 -19.90
C ALA A 135 14.60 3.85 -18.48
N PHE A 136 13.44 3.21 -18.35
CA PHE A 136 12.82 2.81 -17.09
C PHE A 136 13.78 1.96 -16.23
N SER A 137 14.39 0.94 -16.83
CA SER A 137 15.35 0.06 -16.17
C SER A 137 16.63 0.79 -15.68
N LYS A 138 16.92 1.96 -16.27
CA LYS A 138 18.06 2.82 -15.92
C LYS A 138 17.67 4.04 -15.10
N SER A 139 16.38 4.24 -14.81
CA SER A 139 15.91 5.43 -14.13
C SER A 139 16.61 5.61 -12.79
N ARG A 140 17.01 6.85 -12.52
CA ARG A 140 17.64 7.28 -11.26
C ARG A 140 16.72 7.01 -10.07
N TRP A 141 15.41 6.94 -10.27
CA TRP A 141 14.44 6.65 -9.23
C TRP A 141 14.78 5.34 -8.49
N PHE A 142 15.15 4.29 -9.21
CA PHE A 142 15.53 2.99 -8.60
C PHE A 142 16.89 2.99 -7.91
N LYS A 143 17.67 4.07 -8.04
CA LYS A 143 18.99 4.24 -7.41
C LYS A 143 18.92 5.13 -6.16
N ARG A 144 17.77 5.70 -5.82
CA ARG A 144 17.60 6.53 -4.61
C ARG A 144 17.29 5.65 -3.40
N GLY A 145 17.82 6.00 -2.23
CA GLY A 145 17.57 5.26 -0.99
C GLY A 145 16.09 5.25 -0.59
N TRP A 146 15.51 6.45 -0.41
CA TRP A 146 14.12 6.63 0.03
C TRP A 146 13.09 5.96 -0.89
N THR A 147 13.30 5.94 -2.21
CA THR A 147 12.34 5.33 -3.14
C THR A 147 12.14 3.83 -2.93
N LEU A 148 13.01 3.15 -2.16
CA LEU A 148 12.80 1.74 -1.81
C LEU A 148 11.55 1.55 -0.95
N GLN A 149 11.36 2.37 0.09
CA GLN A 149 10.12 2.31 0.87
C GLN A 149 8.91 2.82 0.08
N GLU A 150 9.11 3.79 -0.80
CA GLU A 150 8.05 4.32 -1.67
C GLU A 150 7.58 3.29 -2.70
N LEU A 151 8.43 2.32 -3.06
CA LEU A 151 8.11 1.16 -3.90
C LEU A 151 7.40 0.05 -3.12
N LEU A 152 7.86 -0.24 -1.91
CA LEU A 152 7.46 -1.40 -1.13
C LEU A 152 6.23 -1.15 -0.25
N ALA A 153 6.08 0.05 0.30
CA ALA A 153 5.02 0.35 1.26
C ALA A 153 3.62 0.46 0.62
N PRO A 154 3.40 1.20 -0.49
CA PRO A 154 2.07 1.33 -1.07
C PRO A 154 1.59 0.04 -1.73
N SER A 155 0.29 -0.25 -1.57
CA SER A 155 -0.35 -1.38 -2.25
C SER A 155 -0.63 -1.12 -3.73
N HIS A 156 -0.83 0.13 -4.14
CA HIS A 156 -1.17 0.51 -5.51
C HIS A 156 -0.20 1.57 -6.02
N ILE A 157 0.62 1.20 -7.00
CA ILE A 157 1.60 2.10 -7.62
C ILE A 157 1.38 2.14 -9.13
N LEU A 158 1.38 3.35 -9.69
CA LEU A 158 1.34 3.59 -11.13
C LEU A 158 2.58 4.40 -11.54
N PHE A 159 3.31 3.92 -12.55
CA PHE A 159 4.51 4.57 -13.06
C PHE A 159 4.20 5.44 -14.26
N PHE A 160 4.75 6.65 -14.30
CA PHE A 160 4.52 7.61 -15.37
C PHE A 160 5.83 8.16 -15.93
N SER A 161 5.84 8.41 -17.24
CA SER A 161 6.94 9.06 -17.94
C SER A 161 7.02 10.56 -17.62
N LYS A 162 8.08 11.22 -18.10
CA LYS A 162 8.25 12.67 -18.08
C LYS A 162 7.10 13.41 -18.76
N GLU A 163 6.47 12.82 -19.77
CA GLU A 163 5.31 13.39 -20.47
C GLU A 163 3.98 13.12 -19.75
N GLY A 164 4.02 12.45 -18.59
CA GLY A 164 2.83 12.07 -17.82
C GLY A 164 2.08 10.87 -18.40
N ARG A 165 2.67 10.11 -19.33
CA ARG A 165 2.05 8.90 -19.89
C ARG A 165 2.24 7.71 -18.96
N LEU A 166 1.18 6.89 -18.80
CA LEU A 166 1.22 5.67 -18.00
C LEU A 166 2.16 4.65 -18.63
N LEU A 167 3.12 4.18 -17.84
CA LEU A 167 4.07 3.12 -18.23
C LEU A 167 3.59 1.73 -17.78
N GLY A 168 2.79 1.68 -16.70
CA GLY A 168 2.24 0.45 -16.14
C GLY A 168 2.10 0.53 -14.61
N SER A 169 1.42 -0.45 -14.03
CA SER A 169 1.36 -0.62 -12.59
C SER A 169 2.61 -1.31 -12.03
N LYS A 170 2.77 -1.34 -10.70
CA LYS A 170 3.81 -2.17 -10.06
C LYS A 170 3.64 -3.66 -10.37
N GLU A 171 2.40 -4.13 -10.52
CA GLU A 171 2.09 -5.50 -10.90
C GLU A 171 2.54 -5.79 -12.34
N ASP A 172 2.19 -4.92 -13.28
CA ASP A 172 2.57 -5.04 -14.70
C ASP A 172 4.10 -5.08 -14.86
N LEU A 173 4.80 -4.22 -14.12
CA LEU A 173 6.25 -4.02 -14.22
C LEU A 173 7.04 -4.88 -13.21
N ALA A 174 6.38 -5.77 -12.45
CA ALA A 174 7.01 -6.50 -11.35
C ALA A 174 8.21 -7.34 -11.79
N SER A 175 8.13 -7.97 -12.97
CA SER A 175 9.22 -8.77 -13.53
C SER A 175 10.44 -7.90 -13.86
N THR A 176 10.20 -6.79 -14.58
CA THR A 176 11.23 -5.80 -14.94
C THR A 176 11.88 -5.22 -13.69
N ILE A 177 11.08 -4.74 -12.74
CA ILE A 177 11.56 -4.18 -11.45
C ILE A 177 12.36 -5.23 -10.68
N GLY A 178 11.87 -6.47 -10.57
CA GLY A 178 12.57 -7.56 -9.88
C GLY A 178 13.94 -7.86 -10.51
N SER A 179 14.02 -7.88 -11.84
CA SER A 179 15.28 -8.17 -12.56
C SER A 179 16.39 -7.14 -12.26
N MET A 180 16.02 -5.85 -12.21
CA MET A 180 16.94 -4.72 -12.05
C MET A 180 17.25 -4.38 -10.59
N THR A 181 16.32 -4.64 -9.65
CA THR A 181 16.47 -4.31 -8.23
C THR A 181 16.84 -5.50 -7.35
N LYS A 182 16.70 -6.72 -7.88
CA LYS A 182 16.79 -7.99 -7.13
C LYS A 182 15.73 -8.13 -6.03
N LEU A 183 14.68 -7.32 -6.07
CA LEU A 183 13.51 -7.52 -5.23
C LEU A 183 12.76 -8.78 -5.67
N PRO A 184 12.42 -9.69 -4.75
CA PRO A 184 11.59 -10.84 -5.09
C PRO A 184 10.19 -10.37 -5.49
N GLY A 185 9.58 -11.02 -6.48
CA GLY A 185 8.23 -10.67 -6.93
C GLY A 185 7.19 -10.72 -5.81
N SER A 186 7.39 -11.54 -4.78
CA SER A 186 6.55 -11.57 -3.57
C SER A 186 6.59 -10.25 -2.80
N ALA A 187 7.77 -9.61 -2.64
CA ALA A 187 7.88 -8.31 -1.97
C ALA A 187 7.19 -7.21 -2.78
N LEU A 188 7.36 -7.21 -4.11
CA LEU A 188 6.70 -6.25 -5.00
C LEU A 188 5.18 -6.39 -4.97
N ARG A 189 4.66 -7.62 -4.80
CA ARG A 189 3.22 -7.91 -4.65
C ARG A 189 2.68 -7.70 -3.23
N GLY A 190 3.45 -7.08 -2.34
CA GLY A 190 2.98 -6.68 -1.01
C GLY A 190 3.03 -7.78 0.05
N LEU A 191 3.83 -8.83 -0.13
CA LEU A 191 4.12 -9.76 0.96
C LEU A 191 4.76 -8.98 2.12
N GLU A 192 4.30 -9.27 3.34
CA GLU A 192 4.73 -8.60 4.56
C GLU A 192 6.26 -8.64 4.76
N MET A 193 6.85 -7.54 5.21
CA MET A 193 8.32 -7.39 5.35
C MET A 193 8.93 -8.41 6.33
N SER A 194 8.16 -8.84 7.35
CA SER A 194 8.53 -9.87 8.32
C SER A 194 8.87 -11.23 7.67
N ARG A 195 8.38 -11.47 6.45
CA ARG A 195 8.62 -12.71 5.68
C ARG A 195 10.00 -12.82 5.06
N PHE A 196 10.76 -11.74 5.08
CA PHE A 196 12.09 -11.67 4.47
C PHE A 196 13.15 -11.59 5.56
N SER A 197 14.25 -12.31 5.37
CA SER A 197 15.37 -12.28 6.32
C SER A 197 15.96 -10.88 6.42
N LYS A 198 16.72 -10.64 7.48
CA LYS A 198 17.46 -9.38 7.66
C LYS A 198 18.37 -9.12 6.45
N GLU A 199 19.09 -10.14 6.02
CA GLU A 199 20.06 -10.09 4.91
C GLU A 199 19.35 -9.80 3.59
N GLN A 200 18.19 -10.43 3.35
CA GLN A 200 17.39 -10.15 2.16
C GLN A 200 16.96 -8.68 2.13
N ARG A 201 16.36 -8.17 3.21
CA ARG A 201 15.91 -6.77 3.30
C ARG A 201 17.06 -5.78 3.15
N LEU A 202 18.21 -6.03 3.78
CA LEU A 202 19.42 -5.23 3.61
C LEU A 202 19.94 -5.27 2.16
N SER A 203 19.84 -6.42 1.48
CA SER A 203 20.31 -6.55 0.10
C SER A 203 19.55 -5.68 -0.89
N TRP A 204 18.27 -5.37 -0.63
CA TRP A 204 17.44 -4.52 -1.50
C TRP A 204 17.86 -3.05 -1.51
N ALA A 205 18.60 -2.64 -0.48
CA ALA A 205 19.20 -1.31 -0.39
C ALA A 205 20.54 -1.22 -1.16
N LYS A 206 21.12 -2.34 -1.58
CA LYS A 206 22.43 -2.37 -2.25
C LYS A 206 22.37 -1.64 -3.59
N GLY A 207 23.33 -0.74 -3.81
CA GLY A 207 23.40 0.06 -5.03
C GLY A 207 22.46 1.28 -5.06
N ARG A 208 21.71 1.53 -3.97
CA ARG A 208 20.99 2.78 -3.77
C ARG A 208 21.86 3.80 -3.04
N VAL A 209 21.64 5.08 -3.34
CA VAL A 209 22.44 6.23 -2.90
C VAL A 209 21.55 7.26 -2.21
N THR A 210 22.09 7.89 -1.17
CA THR A 210 21.46 8.98 -0.43
C THR A 210 22.34 10.23 -0.47
N LYS A 211 21.72 11.43 -0.47
CA LYS A 211 22.45 12.72 -0.42
C LYS A 211 23.06 12.93 0.97
N VAL A 212 22.32 12.56 1.99
CA VAL A 212 22.72 12.62 3.39
C VAL A 212 23.16 11.22 3.84
N PRO A 213 24.33 11.06 4.50
CA PRO A 213 24.87 9.73 4.77
C PRO A 213 24.00 8.91 5.72
N GLU A 214 23.39 9.53 6.73
CA GLU A 214 22.54 8.84 7.71
C GLU A 214 21.25 8.27 7.10
N ASP A 215 20.77 8.87 6.00
CA ASP A 215 19.60 8.40 5.27
C ASP A 215 19.81 7.00 4.71
N THR A 216 21.05 6.47 4.58
CA THR A 216 21.27 5.07 4.22
C THR A 216 20.61 4.10 5.20
N ALA A 217 20.45 4.53 6.45
CA ALA A 217 19.80 3.80 7.52
C ALA A 217 18.35 4.25 7.69
N TYR A 218 18.09 5.57 7.67
CA TYR A 218 16.76 6.11 7.91
C TYR A 218 15.74 5.70 6.85
N CYS A 219 16.16 5.53 5.59
CA CYS A 219 15.27 5.03 4.55
C CYS A 219 14.81 3.57 4.75
N LEU A 220 15.41 2.83 5.69
CA LEU A 220 15.10 1.43 6.00
C LEU A 220 14.28 1.24 7.28
N ILE A 221 14.05 2.29 8.07
CA ILE A 221 13.31 2.25 9.34
C ILE A 221 11.98 1.51 9.18
N GLY A 222 11.16 1.89 8.20
CA GLY A 222 9.86 1.27 7.95
C GLY A 222 9.92 -0.14 7.35
N ILE A 223 11.01 -0.51 6.66
CA ILE A 223 11.20 -1.86 6.10
C ILE A 223 11.55 -2.87 7.19
N PHE A 224 12.28 -2.42 8.22
CA PHE A 224 12.57 -3.22 9.41
C PHE A 224 11.54 -3.02 10.53
N GLU A 225 10.65 -2.04 10.36
CA GLU A 225 9.65 -1.63 11.35
C GLU A 225 10.30 -1.36 12.72
N VAL A 226 11.49 -0.77 12.73
CA VAL A 226 12.23 -0.42 13.95
C VAL A 226 12.04 1.04 14.27
N GLU A 227 12.22 1.39 15.54
CA GLU A 227 12.31 2.79 15.96
C GLU A 227 13.78 3.21 15.99
N LEU A 228 14.09 4.36 15.40
CA LEU A 228 15.44 4.89 15.34
C LEU A 228 15.39 6.41 15.41
N PRO A 229 16.11 7.05 16.36
CA PRO A 229 16.24 8.50 16.37
C PRO A 229 16.86 9.02 15.05
N VAL A 230 16.13 9.90 14.38
CA VAL A 230 16.59 10.55 13.14
C VAL A 230 17.44 11.75 13.53
N LEU A 231 18.75 11.61 13.40
CA LEU A 231 19.75 12.59 13.83
C LEU A 231 20.68 12.89 12.67
N TYR A 232 20.85 14.18 12.36
CA TYR A 232 21.80 14.64 11.38
C TYR A 232 22.93 15.36 12.09
N ALA A 233 24.17 14.92 11.83
CA ALA A 233 25.36 15.48 12.46
C ALA A 233 26.36 15.99 11.42
N GLU A 234 27.29 16.83 11.85
CA GLU A 234 28.45 17.23 11.05
C GLU A 234 29.57 16.17 11.11
N GLY A 235 30.51 16.24 10.16
CA GLY A 235 31.67 15.37 10.11
C GLY A 235 31.73 14.45 8.88
N ALA A 236 32.72 13.55 8.88
CA ALA A 236 33.07 12.73 7.73
C ALA A 236 31.92 11.82 7.27
N TYR A 237 31.65 11.84 5.96
CA TYR A 237 30.51 11.14 5.35
C TYR A 237 30.47 9.65 5.71
N ASP A 238 31.58 8.93 5.51
CA ASP A 238 31.63 7.48 5.72
C ASP A 238 31.48 7.09 7.20
N GLN A 239 32.01 7.91 8.11
CA GLN A 239 31.86 7.68 9.56
C GLN A 239 30.40 7.84 9.99
N ARG A 240 29.73 8.92 9.55
CA ARG A 240 28.32 9.16 9.85
C ARG A 240 27.43 8.08 9.24
N ARG A 241 27.73 7.67 8.01
CA ARG A 241 27.05 6.56 7.32
C ARG A 241 27.19 5.25 8.11
N ALA A 242 28.41 4.90 8.52
CA ALA A 242 28.67 3.69 9.29
C ALA A 242 27.99 3.71 10.66
N ALA A 243 28.05 4.85 11.37
CA ALA A 243 27.38 5.02 12.65
C ALA A 243 25.85 4.87 12.55
N ALA A 244 25.23 5.46 11.53
CA ALA A 244 23.79 5.31 11.29
C ALA A 244 23.41 3.86 10.99
N MET A 245 24.18 3.16 10.16
CA MET A 245 23.97 1.73 9.90
C MET A 245 24.21 0.85 11.13
N ALA A 246 25.15 1.20 12.00
CA ALA A 246 25.38 0.49 13.25
C ALA A 246 24.17 0.61 14.18
N ARG A 247 23.60 1.82 14.32
CA ARG A 247 22.38 2.04 15.12
C ARG A 247 21.18 1.30 14.55
N LEU A 248 21.00 1.29 13.22
CA LEU A 248 19.96 0.49 12.58
C LEU A 248 20.13 -1.00 12.89
N ASN A 249 21.35 -1.54 12.78
CA ASN A 249 21.63 -2.94 13.09
C ASN A 249 21.39 -3.28 14.57
N ALA A 250 21.72 -2.36 15.48
CA ALA A 250 21.42 -2.50 16.90
C ALA A 250 19.90 -2.53 17.12
N ALA A 251 19.15 -1.56 16.58
CA ALA A 251 17.68 -1.52 16.68
C ALA A 251 17.01 -2.77 16.10
N ILE A 252 17.52 -3.31 14.99
CA ILE A 252 17.06 -4.59 14.41
C ILE A 252 17.31 -5.76 15.38
N THR A 253 18.47 -5.78 16.03
CA THR A 253 18.84 -6.83 16.99
C THR A 253 18.02 -6.73 18.27
N ASP A 254 17.86 -5.51 18.81
CA ASP A 254 17.12 -5.21 20.03
C ASP A 254 15.62 -5.48 19.88
N LYS A 255 15.06 -5.27 18.69
CA LYS A 255 13.70 -5.70 18.32
C LYS A 255 13.53 -7.23 18.41
N LYS A 256 14.60 -8.00 18.64
CA LYS A 256 14.66 -9.47 18.54
C LYS A 256 14.20 -9.94 17.16
N ILE A 257 14.86 -9.50 16.08
CA ILE A 257 14.96 -10.37 14.89
C ILE A 257 15.97 -11.49 15.22
N GLY A 258 15.59 -12.36 16.15
CA GLY A 258 16.37 -13.44 16.69
C GLY A 258 15.45 -14.30 17.57
N ALA A 259 15.00 -15.43 17.02
CA ALA A 259 14.35 -16.53 17.72
C ALA A 259 13.30 -16.12 18.79
N GLY A 260 12.05 -15.89 18.37
CA GLY A 260 10.96 -15.56 19.29
C GLY A 260 9.57 -15.92 18.76
N LYS A 261 9.13 -17.15 19.07
CA LYS A 261 7.76 -17.71 19.06
C LYS A 261 7.02 -17.85 17.72
N ALA A 262 6.48 -19.05 17.52
CA ALA A 262 5.70 -19.54 16.37
C ALA A 262 4.32 -18.87 16.17
N GLU A 263 4.19 -17.58 16.46
CA GLU A 263 2.94 -16.81 16.38
C GLU A 263 2.94 -15.72 15.29
N ASP A 264 4.09 -15.45 14.64
CA ASP A 264 4.16 -14.71 13.36
C ASP A 264 3.81 -15.62 12.18
N VAL A 265 2.63 -16.20 12.29
CA VAL A 265 2.10 -17.16 11.35
C VAL A 265 2.06 -16.51 9.97
N VAL A 266 2.85 -17.03 9.02
CA VAL A 266 2.38 -17.29 7.66
C VAL A 266 0.87 -17.06 7.44
N ARG A 267 0.28 -16.13 6.67
CA ARG A 267 -1.19 -16.15 6.50
C ARG A 267 -1.67 -16.01 5.05
N ILE A 268 -2.76 -16.70 4.74
CA ILE A 268 -3.57 -16.55 3.51
C ILE A 268 -4.95 -16.11 3.97
N GLY A 269 -5.31 -14.85 3.73
CA GLY A 269 -6.38 -14.19 4.48
C GLY A 269 -6.09 -14.24 5.99
N GLY A 270 -7.06 -14.71 6.77
CA GLY A 270 -6.87 -14.99 8.21
C GLY A 270 -6.27 -16.36 8.53
N ALA A 271 -6.08 -17.25 7.54
CA ALA A 271 -5.68 -18.64 7.75
C ALA A 271 -4.16 -18.81 7.87
N SER A 272 -3.72 -19.64 8.81
CA SER A 272 -2.32 -19.98 9.08
C SER A 272 -1.65 -20.80 7.97
N TRP A 273 -0.72 -20.21 7.24
CA TRP A 273 0.12 -20.88 6.25
C TRP A 273 1.00 -21.98 6.84
N SER A 274 1.55 -21.86 8.06
CA SER A 274 2.34 -22.96 8.63
C SER A 274 1.49 -24.21 8.71
N ASP A 275 0.24 -24.05 9.12
CA ASP A 275 -0.71 -25.15 9.26
C ASP A 275 -1.19 -25.62 7.86
N LEU A 276 -1.52 -24.68 6.95
CA LEU A 276 -1.88 -24.99 5.56
C LEU A 276 -0.77 -25.76 4.81
N SER A 277 0.49 -25.41 5.05
CA SER A 277 1.66 -26.04 4.41
C SER A 277 1.89 -27.48 4.89
N THR A 278 1.32 -27.86 6.03
CA THR A 278 1.37 -29.24 6.54
C THR A 278 0.30 -30.16 5.94
N LEU A 279 -0.69 -29.59 5.24
CA LEU A 279 -1.79 -30.35 4.66
C LEU A 279 -1.29 -31.17 3.47
N ASN A 280 -1.47 -32.49 3.55
CA ASN A 280 -1.19 -33.39 2.43
C ASN A 280 -2.30 -33.31 1.36
N GLY A 281 -2.08 -33.94 0.20
CA GLY A 281 -3.01 -33.88 -0.93
C GLY A 281 -4.45 -34.34 -0.64
N LYS A 282 -4.66 -35.24 0.33
CA LYS A 282 -6.02 -35.65 0.74
C LYS A 282 -6.71 -34.53 1.53
N HIS A 283 -6.00 -33.91 2.48
CA HIS A 283 -6.52 -32.80 3.27
C HIS A 283 -6.76 -31.55 2.41
N LEU A 284 -5.87 -31.24 1.47
CA LEU A 284 -6.06 -30.13 0.53
C LEU A 284 -7.32 -30.29 -0.34
N ARG A 285 -7.61 -31.51 -0.82
CA ARG A 285 -8.86 -31.77 -1.55
C ARG A 285 -10.09 -31.64 -0.66
N ARG A 286 -9.99 -32.00 0.62
CA ARG A 286 -11.09 -31.80 1.56
C ARG A 286 -11.30 -30.32 1.87
N LEU A 287 -10.23 -29.56 2.04
CA LEU A 287 -10.28 -28.11 2.19
C LEU A 287 -10.94 -27.44 0.99
N ASP A 288 -10.63 -27.88 -0.24
CA ASP A 288 -11.30 -27.36 -1.45
C ASP A 288 -12.83 -27.55 -1.38
N LEU A 289 -13.29 -28.74 -0.98
CA LEU A 289 -14.72 -29.03 -0.86
C LEU A 289 -15.39 -28.17 0.23
N ASP A 290 -14.75 -28.01 1.39
CA ASP A 290 -15.31 -27.22 2.48
C ASP A 290 -15.33 -25.71 2.13
N LEU A 291 -14.34 -25.21 1.37
CA LEU A 291 -14.34 -23.85 0.84
C LEU A 291 -15.44 -23.63 -0.21
N GLU A 292 -15.66 -24.61 -1.10
CA GLU A 292 -16.76 -24.59 -2.06
C GLU A 292 -18.13 -24.59 -1.34
N GLU A 293 -18.29 -25.38 -0.28
CA GLU A 293 -19.50 -25.39 0.56
C GLU A 293 -19.72 -24.05 1.27
N TYR A 294 -18.65 -23.44 1.82
CA TYR A 294 -18.73 -22.12 2.41
C TYR A 294 -19.14 -21.06 1.38
N CYS A 295 -18.58 -21.13 0.17
CA CYS A 295 -18.95 -20.25 -0.95
C CYS A 295 -20.43 -20.41 -1.33
N GLN A 296 -20.90 -21.65 -1.47
CA GLN A 296 -22.30 -21.94 -1.79
C GLN A 296 -23.24 -21.40 -0.71
N TRP A 297 -22.94 -21.64 0.57
CA TRP A 297 -23.69 -21.08 1.68
C TRP A 297 -23.75 -19.54 1.58
N LEU A 298 -22.60 -18.89 1.34
CA LEU A 298 -22.49 -17.43 1.26
C LEU A 298 -23.29 -16.83 0.08
N LEU A 299 -23.40 -17.56 -1.04
CA LEU A 299 -24.04 -17.06 -2.26
C LEU A 299 -25.51 -17.46 -2.42
N VAL A 300 -25.96 -18.50 -1.71
CA VAL A 300 -27.30 -19.08 -1.88
C VAL A 300 -28.13 -19.04 -0.61
N ASP A 301 -27.62 -19.57 0.49
CA ASP A 301 -28.39 -19.71 1.74
C ASP A 301 -28.36 -18.44 2.57
N PHE A 302 -27.22 -17.75 2.56
CA PHE A 302 -27.00 -16.52 3.29
C PHE A 302 -27.98 -15.42 2.84
N PRO A 303 -28.13 -15.10 1.53
CA PRO A 303 -29.19 -14.19 1.09
C PRO A 303 -30.59 -14.65 1.49
N LYS A 304 -30.96 -15.90 1.22
CA LYS A 304 -32.33 -16.37 1.47
C LYS A 304 -32.76 -16.23 2.93
N LYS A 305 -31.82 -16.52 3.85
CA LYS A 305 -32.10 -16.53 5.28
C LYS A 305 -32.01 -15.13 5.90
N TYR A 306 -31.18 -14.25 5.34
CA TYR A 306 -30.76 -13.03 6.02
C TYR A 306 -30.99 -11.73 5.23
N GLU A 307 -31.37 -11.81 3.95
CA GLU A 307 -31.74 -10.65 3.13
C GLU A 307 -32.90 -9.83 3.66
N PRO A 308 -33.93 -10.41 4.32
CA PRO A 308 -34.97 -9.63 4.98
C PRO A 308 -34.45 -8.73 6.12
N ALA A 309 -33.27 -9.03 6.66
CA ALA A 309 -32.63 -8.26 7.73
C ALA A 309 -31.62 -7.21 7.20
N PHE A 310 -31.42 -7.14 5.88
CA PHE A 310 -30.53 -6.15 5.26
C PHE A 310 -31.10 -4.73 5.42
N GLY A 311 -30.30 -3.82 5.96
CA GLY A 311 -30.65 -2.43 6.26
C GLY A 311 -30.72 -2.09 7.76
N HIS A 312 -30.75 -3.10 8.63
CA HIS A 312 -30.71 -2.92 10.09
C HIS A 312 -29.28 -3.12 10.62
N ALA A 313 -28.71 -2.10 11.27
CA ALA A 313 -27.31 -2.13 11.71
C ALA A 313 -26.98 -3.30 12.67
N GLU A 314 -27.90 -3.67 13.56
CA GLU A 314 -27.70 -4.80 14.49
C GLU A 314 -27.70 -6.15 13.77
N ALA A 315 -28.57 -6.31 12.76
CA ALA A 315 -28.59 -7.52 11.93
C ALA A 315 -27.28 -7.67 11.14
N VAL A 316 -26.74 -6.58 10.58
CA VAL A 316 -25.47 -6.61 9.84
C VAL A 316 -24.31 -7.10 10.70
N LYS A 317 -24.29 -6.74 11.99
CA LYS A 317 -23.30 -7.21 12.97
C LYS A 317 -23.43 -8.72 13.23
N GLU A 318 -24.64 -9.19 13.51
CA GLU A 318 -24.92 -10.62 13.73
C GLU A 318 -24.51 -11.46 12.50
N LEU A 319 -24.84 -10.97 11.31
CA LEU A 319 -24.45 -11.61 10.05
C LEU A 319 -22.95 -11.68 9.83
N SER A 320 -22.23 -10.61 10.18
CA SER A 320 -20.77 -10.59 10.15
C SER A 320 -20.16 -11.62 11.10
N GLN A 321 -20.70 -11.75 12.32
CA GLN A 321 -20.24 -12.73 13.30
C GLN A 321 -20.47 -14.15 12.80
N ILE A 322 -21.66 -14.47 12.30
CA ILE A 322 -21.99 -15.78 11.74
C ILE A 322 -21.01 -16.18 10.62
N ALA A 323 -20.71 -15.25 9.71
CA ALA A 323 -19.77 -15.51 8.61
C ALA A 323 -18.36 -15.82 9.12
N GLY A 324 -17.86 -15.06 10.09
CA GLY A 324 -16.55 -15.28 10.69
C GLY A 324 -16.44 -16.55 11.53
N GLU A 325 -17.44 -16.85 12.36
CA GLU A 325 -17.50 -18.09 13.14
C GLU A 325 -17.51 -19.31 12.22
N ARG A 326 -18.26 -19.26 11.12
CA ARG A 326 -18.30 -20.35 10.15
C ARG A 326 -16.96 -20.56 9.45
N MET A 327 -16.23 -19.48 9.11
CA MET A 327 -14.87 -19.59 8.53
C MET A 327 -13.87 -20.13 9.55
N LYS A 328 -13.97 -19.67 10.81
CA LYS A 328 -13.15 -20.19 11.91
C LYS A 328 -13.38 -21.69 12.13
N ALA A 329 -14.63 -22.12 12.15
CA ALA A 329 -14.99 -23.54 12.30
C ALA A 329 -14.50 -24.37 11.11
N LEU A 330 -14.65 -23.86 9.88
CA LEU A 330 -14.12 -24.50 8.68
C LEU A 330 -12.62 -24.75 8.80
N LEU A 331 -11.82 -23.73 9.12
CA LEU A 331 -10.36 -23.87 9.21
C LEU A 331 -9.93 -24.73 10.39
N ALA A 332 -10.65 -24.68 11.51
CA ALA A 332 -10.41 -25.56 12.66
C ALA A 332 -10.56 -27.04 12.31
N ASN A 333 -11.50 -27.42 11.43
CA ASN A 333 -11.64 -28.80 10.95
C ASN A 333 -10.39 -29.31 10.20
N HIS A 334 -9.56 -28.42 9.69
CA HIS A 334 -8.29 -28.72 9.02
C HIS A 334 -7.07 -28.53 9.93
N ASN A 335 -7.27 -28.30 11.23
CA ASN A 335 -6.22 -27.91 12.18
C ASN A 335 -5.46 -26.64 11.75
N VAL A 336 -6.13 -25.75 11.01
CA VAL A 336 -5.56 -24.48 10.55
C VAL A 336 -5.99 -23.37 11.50
N ARG A 337 -5.02 -22.70 12.13
CA ARG A 337 -5.31 -21.53 12.97
C ARG A 337 -5.88 -20.40 12.11
N TYR A 338 -6.92 -19.76 12.61
CA TYR A 338 -7.58 -18.63 11.96
C TYR A 338 -7.57 -17.40 12.87
N ASN A 339 -7.04 -16.29 12.38
CA ASN A 339 -7.07 -15.01 13.05
C ASN A 339 -8.03 -14.07 12.33
N ASP A 340 -8.95 -13.47 13.07
CA ASP A 340 -9.72 -12.35 12.56
C ASP A 340 -8.78 -11.14 12.41
N LEU A 341 -8.60 -10.66 11.18
CA LEU A 341 -7.75 -9.52 10.82
C LEU A 341 -8.57 -8.24 10.69
N SER A 342 -9.72 -8.21 11.36
CA SER A 342 -10.67 -7.09 11.43
C SER A 342 -10.02 -5.72 11.64
N ASP A 343 -8.93 -5.70 12.41
CA ASP A 343 -8.26 -4.49 12.87
C ASP A 343 -7.31 -3.90 11.81
N GLN A 344 -7.02 -4.65 10.73
CA GLN A 344 -6.14 -4.24 9.64
C GLN A 344 -6.95 -3.64 8.49
N GLY A 345 -7.26 -2.35 8.58
CA GLY A 345 -8.11 -1.65 7.60
C GLY A 345 -7.57 -1.63 6.15
N VAL A 346 -8.46 -1.83 5.17
CA VAL A 346 -8.20 -1.77 3.72
C VAL A 346 -9.25 -0.95 2.95
N THR A 347 -8.84 -0.52 1.75
CA THR A 347 -9.46 0.35 0.72
C THR A 347 -10.95 0.12 0.42
N THR A 348 -11.64 1.22 0.06
CA THR A 348 -13.10 1.28 -0.15
C THR A 348 -13.46 1.80 -1.54
N THR A 349 -14.48 1.23 -2.18
CA THR A 349 -15.17 1.76 -3.38
C THR A 349 -16.64 2.07 -3.08
N SER A 350 -17.27 2.93 -3.89
CA SER A 350 -18.62 3.46 -3.62
C SER A 350 -19.73 2.40 -3.73
N TRP A 351 -20.78 2.58 -2.92
CA TRP A 351 -21.80 1.60 -2.52
C TRP A 351 -22.77 1.10 -3.60
N LYS A 352 -22.90 1.74 -4.76
CA LYS A 352 -23.98 1.43 -5.72
C LYS A 352 -23.70 0.24 -6.65
N GLN A 353 -22.45 0.00 -7.01
CA GLN A 353 -22.04 -1.06 -7.95
C GLN A 353 -21.81 -2.45 -7.30
N PRO A 354 -21.22 -2.57 -6.09
CA PRO A 354 -20.81 -3.87 -5.55
C PRO A 354 -21.97 -4.82 -5.22
N TRP A 355 -23.12 -4.31 -4.74
CA TRP A 355 -24.34 -5.10 -4.52
C TRP A 355 -24.94 -5.64 -5.81
N LYS A 356 -24.86 -4.85 -6.90
CA LYS A 356 -25.32 -5.29 -8.21
C LYS A 356 -24.51 -6.50 -8.65
N ARG A 357 -23.18 -6.49 -8.45
CA ARG A 357 -22.30 -7.62 -8.74
C ARG A 357 -22.59 -8.85 -7.87
N TYR A 358 -22.76 -8.68 -6.56
CA TYR A 358 -23.08 -9.80 -5.67
C TYR A 358 -24.42 -10.49 -6.02
N ARG A 359 -25.44 -9.67 -6.35
CA ARG A 359 -26.79 -10.15 -6.72
C ARG A 359 -26.89 -10.62 -8.17
N ASP A 360 -25.88 -10.36 -8.99
CA ASP A 360 -25.86 -10.79 -10.38
C ASP A 360 -25.64 -12.31 -10.45
N LYS A 361 -26.73 -13.05 -10.64
CA LYS A 361 -26.69 -14.52 -10.78
C LYS A 361 -25.99 -14.98 -12.07
N THR A 362 -25.71 -14.07 -12.99
CA THR A 362 -24.96 -14.36 -14.23
C THR A 362 -23.46 -14.15 -14.06
N ALA A 363 -23.03 -13.47 -12.99
CA ALA A 363 -21.63 -13.28 -12.65
C ALA A 363 -21.02 -14.55 -12.03
N THR A 364 -19.71 -14.69 -12.13
CA THR A 364 -18.97 -15.80 -11.52
C THR A 364 -19.06 -15.75 -9.99
N ASP A 365 -18.93 -16.89 -9.32
CA ASP A 365 -18.90 -16.92 -7.84
C ASP A 365 -17.79 -16.03 -7.28
N GLN A 366 -16.63 -16.00 -7.95
CA GLN A 366 -15.52 -15.11 -7.63
C GLN A 366 -15.94 -13.63 -7.69
N ASP A 367 -16.56 -13.19 -8.80
CA ASP A 367 -17.01 -11.80 -8.97
C ASP A 367 -18.07 -11.40 -7.94
N ARG A 368 -18.96 -12.33 -7.61
CA ARG A 368 -20.01 -12.11 -6.62
C ARG A 368 -19.42 -11.95 -5.22
N VAL A 369 -18.52 -12.84 -4.81
CA VAL A 369 -17.81 -12.75 -3.52
C VAL A 369 -16.91 -11.51 -3.47
N GLN A 370 -16.21 -11.18 -4.55
CA GLN A 370 -15.42 -9.96 -4.66
C GLN A 370 -16.28 -8.71 -4.44
N GLY A 371 -17.46 -8.65 -5.06
CA GLY A 371 -18.41 -7.57 -4.85
C GLY A 371 -18.86 -7.42 -3.39
N LEU A 372 -18.80 -8.48 -2.59
CA LEU A 372 -19.15 -8.45 -1.17
C LEU A 372 -17.96 -8.04 -0.28
N VAL A 373 -16.74 -8.46 -0.63
CA VAL A 373 -15.48 -7.98 -0.02
C VAL A 373 -15.28 -6.48 -0.23
N GLU A 374 -15.58 -5.99 -1.43
CA GLU A 374 -15.46 -4.57 -1.81
C GLU A 374 -16.53 -3.69 -1.13
N ASN A 375 -17.59 -4.28 -0.58
CA ASN A 375 -18.74 -3.56 -0.01
C ASN A 375 -18.58 -3.24 1.50
N ARG A 376 -17.38 -2.82 1.90
CA ARG A 376 -17.04 -2.59 3.31
C ARG A 376 -17.94 -1.56 3.99
N TRP A 377 -18.36 -0.51 3.27
CA TRP A 377 -19.15 0.61 3.83
C TRP A 377 -20.53 0.16 4.37
N TYR A 378 -21.17 -0.82 3.73
CA TYR A 378 -22.44 -1.37 4.20
C TYR A 378 -22.28 -2.19 5.47
N TRP A 379 -21.27 -3.06 5.52
CA TRP A 379 -20.97 -3.85 6.72
C TRP A 379 -20.69 -2.93 7.91
N MET A 380 -19.95 -1.85 7.69
CA MET A 380 -19.47 -0.93 8.72
C MET A 380 -20.42 0.23 9.04
N ASN A 381 -21.73 0.16 8.80
CA ASN A 381 -22.68 1.27 8.97
C ASN A 381 -22.70 1.83 10.42
N LYS A 382 -21.71 2.67 10.74
CA LYS A 382 -21.34 3.24 12.07
C LYS A 382 -20.96 2.25 13.18
N ASN A 383 -20.68 0.98 12.88
CA ASN A 383 -20.40 -0.02 13.92
C ASN A 383 -19.09 -0.79 13.64
N GLU A 384 -18.12 -0.67 14.55
CA GLU A 384 -16.80 -1.32 14.47
C GLU A 384 -16.87 -2.84 14.74
N SER A 385 -18.04 -3.41 14.99
CA SER A 385 -18.20 -4.83 15.34
C SER A 385 -18.49 -5.76 14.15
N SER A 386 -18.49 -5.24 12.92
CA SER A 386 -18.86 -5.95 11.68
C SER A 386 -17.67 -6.38 10.79
N TYR A 387 -16.46 -6.35 11.33
CA TYR A 387 -15.25 -6.62 10.54
C TYR A 387 -15.00 -8.12 10.31
N THR A 388 -15.46 -8.98 11.22
CA THR A 388 -15.24 -10.43 11.22
C THR A 388 -15.73 -11.11 9.94
N GLY A 389 -16.91 -10.72 9.45
CA GLY A 389 -17.45 -11.25 8.20
C GLY A 389 -16.60 -10.83 7.00
N THR A 390 -16.18 -9.56 6.95
CA THR A 390 -15.31 -9.06 5.87
C THR A 390 -13.99 -9.83 5.81
N THR A 391 -13.36 -10.08 6.96
CA THR A 391 -12.17 -10.94 7.05
C THR A 391 -12.45 -12.33 6.51
N ALA A 392 -13.60 -12.92 6.87
CA ALA A 392 -13.99 -14.25 6.42
C ALA A 392 -14.13 -14.34 4.90
N PHE A 393 -14.81 -13.37 4.28
CA PHE A 393 -15.00 -13.32 2.82
C PHE A 393 -13.67 -13.15 2.08
N ARG A 394 -12.78 -12.32 2.63
CA ARG A 394 -11.43 -12.17 2.09
C ARG A 394 -10.60 -13.44 2.26
N THR A 395 -10.75 -14.13 3.38
CA THR A 395 -10.07 -15.41 3.63
C THR A 395 -10.52 -16.48 2.65
N LEU A 396 -11.82 -16.56 2.38
CA LEU A 396 -12.35 -17.42 1.32
C LEU A 396 -11.69 -17.10 -0.02
N GLN A 397 -11.67 -15.82 -0.41
CA GLN A 397 -11.07 -15.39 -1.67
C GLN A 397 -9.59 -15.75 -1.77
N ASP A 398 -8.79 -15.37 -0.77
CA ASP A 398 -7.36 -15.62 -0.77
C ASP A 398 -7.03 -17.12 -0.81
N LEU A 399 -7.82 -17.95 -0.11
CA LEU A 399 -7.66 -19.41 -0.14
C LEU A 399 -8.07 -20.01 -1.49
N MET A 400 -9.17 -19.56 -2.10
CA MET A 400 -9.62 -20.03 -3.41
C MET A 400 -8.62 -19.68 -4.53
N ILE A 401 -8.01 -18.49 -4.46
CA ILE A 401 -6.91 -18.09 -5.36
C ILE A 401 -5.67 -18.95 -5.09
N TRP A 402 -5.28 -19.12 -3.83
CA TRP A 402 -4.13 -19.95 -3.46
C TRP A 402 -4.26 -21.40 -3.92
N ARG A 403 -5.47 -21.97 -3.82
CA ARG A 403 -5.79 -23.33 -4.30
C ARG A 403 -5.93 -23.42 -5.82
N GLY A 404 -5.83 -22.30 -6.54
CA GLY A 404 -5.95 -22.26 -8.00
C GLY A 404 -7.37 -22.45 -8.52
N LYS A 405 -8.38 -22.26 -7.67
CA LYS A 405 -9.81 -22.36 -8.02
C LYS A 405 -10.33 -21.07 -8.62
N TRP A 406 -9.81 -19.93 -8.16
CA TRP A 406 -10.14 -18.59 -8.65
C TRP A 406 -8.92 -17.92 -9.26
N GLN A 407 -9.17 -17.02 -10.21
CA GLN A 407 -8.10 -16.21 -10.82
C GLN A 407 -7.78 -15.03 -9.91
N LYS A 408 -6.58 -14.45 -10.02
CA LYS A 408 -6.17 -13.35 -9.15
C LYS A 408 -6.71 -12.01 -9.62
#